data_AF-V6MA86-F1
#
_entry.id   AF-V6MA86-F1
#
_cell.length_a   1.000
_cell.length_b   1.000
_cell.length_c   1.000
_cell.angle_alpha   90.00
_cell.angle_beta   90.00
_cell.angle_gamma   90.00
#
_symmetry.space_group_name_H-M   'P 1'
#
loop_
_entity.id
_entity.type
_entity.pdbx_description
1 polymer ?
#
loop_
_entity_poly.entity_id
_entity_poly.type
_entity_poly.pdbx_seq_one_letter_code
_entity_poly.pdbx_strand_id
1 'polypeptide(L)'
;MARLTLFDGRNFQDRRLQIRRRGLAIRNMSAIRFDNDLSSFRLRRGNAANATLVLFSQANYQGSFRVFRGNTAIANLSNFNFNNRTSSLIFILRNLTDAQIRNIQSNARAPRGIAEIRR
;
A
#
# COMPACT_ATOMS: atom_id res chain seq x y z
N MET A 1 -1.28 -12.42 -13.42
CA MET A 1 -2.06 -11.22 -13.01
C MET A 1 -1.39 -10.53 -11.83
N ALA A 2 -1.52 -9.21 -11.72
CA ALA A 2 -1.07 -8.44 -10.57
C ALA A 2 -1.81 -8.82 -9.27
N ARG A 3 -1.10 -8.74 -8.15
CA ARG A 3 -1.60 -9.14 -6.84
C ARG A 3 -0.86 -8.42 -5.72
N LEU A 4 -1.61 -7.89 -4.77
CA LEU A 4 -1.11 -7.43 -3.48
C LEU A 4 -1.73 -8.29 -2.39
N THR A 5 -0.92 -8.81 -1.48
CA THR A 5 -1.38 -9.51 -0.29
C THR A 5 -0.78 -8.82 0.93
N LEU A 6 -1.63 -8.40 1.85
CA LEU A 6 -1.32 -7.76 3.12
C LEU A 6 -1.51 -8.77 4.25
N PHE A 7 -0.67 -8.71 5.28
CA PHE A 7 -0.70 -9.58 6.45
C PHE A 7 -0.50 -8.76 7.72
N ASP A 8 -1.30 -9.01 8.76
CA ASP A 8 -1.12 -8.36 10.05
C ASP A 8 -0.03 -9.01 10.91
N GLY A 9 0.28 -10.28 10.62
CA GLY A 9 1.45 -10.98 11.14
C GLY A 9 2.75 -10.68 10.40
N ARG A 10 3.88 -10.96 11.06
CA ARG A 10 5.20 -11.05 10.41
C ARG A 10 5.29 -12.34 9.59
N ASN A 11 6.28 -12.43 8.71
CA ASN A 11 6.57 -13.61 7.91
C ASN A 11 5.36 -14.13 7.09
N PHE A 12 4.46 -13.23 6.70
CA PHE A 12 3.25 -13.54 5.92
C PHE A 12 2.24 -14.44 6.65
N GLN A 13 2.12 -14.28 7.96
CA GLN A 13 1.24 -15.07 8.83
C GLN A 13 -0.04 -14.30 9.20
N ASP A 14 -0.89 -14.98 9.98
CA ASP A 14 -2.12 -14.44 10.57
C ASP A 14 -3.17 -13.98 9.54
N ARG A 15 -3.89 -12.90 9.83
CA ARG A 15 -4.97 -12.42 8.98
C ARG A 15 -4.39 -11.79 7.73
N ARG A 16 -4.97 -12.18 6.59
CA ARG A 16 -4.55 -11.68 5.27
C ARG A 16 -5.68 -10.99 4.52
N LEU A 17 -5.33 -9.93 3.81
CA LEU A 17 -6.17 -9.33 2.79
C LEU A 17 -5.49 -9.43 1.44
N GLN A 18 -6.23 -9.89 0.43
CA GLN A 18 -5.69 -10.05 -0.92
C GLN A 18 -6.46 -9.20 -1.93
N ILE A 19 -5.72 -8.41 -2.70
CA ILE A 19 -6.22 -7.53 -3.75
C ILE A 19 -5.71 -8.04 -5.10
N ARG A 20 -6.64 -8.30 -6.03
CA ARG A 20 -6.35 -8.75 -7.40
C ARG A 20 -6.88 -7.73 -8.40
N ARG A 21 -6.24 -6.56 -8.50
CA ARG A 21 -6.67 -5.45 -9.38
C ARG A 21 -5.48 -4.71 -9.99
N ARG A 22 -5.74 -3.87 -11.00
CA ARG A 22 -4.73 -3.05 -11.69
C ARG A 22 -4.29 -1.82 -10.88
N GLY A 23 -5.06 -1.44 -9.87
CA GLY A 23 -4.72 -0.40 -8.92
C GLY A 23 -5.83 -0.24 -7.89
N LEU A 24 -5.44 0.17 -6.69
CA LEU A 24 -6.31 0.42 -5.55
C LEU A 24 -5.67 1.47 -4.64
N ALA A 25 -6.43 2.48 -4.26
CA ALA A 25 -6.10 3.34 -3.14
C ALA A 25 -7.06 3.07 -2.00
N ILE A 26 -6.54 3.01 -0.77
CA ILE A 26 -7.33 2.90 0.45
C ILE A 26 -7.02 4.14 1.25
N ARG A 27 -7.99 5.04 1.35
CA ARG A 27 -7.87 6.33 2.02
C ARG A 27 -7.84 6.18 3.54
N ASN A 28 -8.54 5.18 4.06
CA ASN A 28 -8.53 4.84 5.48
C ASN A 28 -8.55 3.32 5.60
N MET A 29 -7.57 2.75 6.30
CA MET A 29 -7.44 1.30 6.48
C MET A 29 -8.48 0.73 7.46
N SER A 30 -9.16 1.57 8.25
CA SER A 30 -10.27 1.12 9.10
C SER A 30 -11.43 0.53 8.28
N ALA A 31 -11.61 1.01 7.05
CA ALA A 31 -12.51 0.50 6.01
C ALA A 31 -12.48 -1.01 5.82
N ILE A 32 -11.29 -1.57 5.97
CA ILE A 32 -10.97 -2.97 5.74
C ILE A 32 -10.46 -3.65 7.01
N ARG A 33 -10.66 -3.01 8.17
CA ARG A 33 -10.22 -3.46 9.49
C ARG A 33 -8.73 -3.81 9.54
N PHE A 34 -7.89 -2.99 8.92
CA PHE A 34 -6.44 -3.27 8.79
C PHE A 34 -5.59 -2.05 9.19
N ASP A 35 -6.20 -1.08 9.89
CA ASP A 35 -5.55 0.16 10.33
C ASP A 35 -4.52 -0.15 11.40
N ASN A 36 -3.29 0.32 11.18
CA ASN A 36 -2.16 0.07 12.08
C ASN A 36 -1.89 -1.43 12.38
N ASP A 37 -2.41 -2.34 11.56
CA ASP A 37 -2.22 -3.78 11.75
C ASP A 37 -1.15 -4.36 10.80
N LEU A 38 -0.84 -3.68 9.69
CA LEU A 38 0.04 -4.22 8.66
C LEU A 38 1.47 -4.45 9.17
N SER A 39 1.92 -5.71 9.14
CA SER A 39 3.30 -6.12 9.52
C SER A 39 4.11 -6.73 8.36
N SER A 40 3.46 -7.36 7.38
CA SER A 40 4.15 -7.94 6.22
C SER A 40 3.29 -7.92 4.95
N PHE A 41 3.91 -7.99 3.78
CA PHE A 41 3.17 -7.99 2.50
C PHE A 41 3.92 -8.65 1.36
N ARG A 42 3.15 -9.10 0.35
CA ARG A 42 3.65 -9.58 -0.94
C ARG A 42 3.03 -8.78 -2.08
N LEU A 43 3.89 -8.17 -2.87
CA LEU A 43 3.56 -7.44 -4.08
C LEU A 43 4.05 -8.23 -5.30
N ARG A 44 3.12 -8.56 -6.20
CA ARG A 44 3.42 -9.18 -7.50
C ARG A 44 2.84 -8.31 -8.61
N ARG A 45 3.68 -7.83 -9.51
CA ARG A 45 3.26 -6.99 -10.66
C ARG A 45 2.59 -7.80 -11.78
N GLY A 46 2.85 -9.10 -11.86
CA GLY A 46 2.42 -9.94 -12.99
C GLY A 46 3.12 -9.49 -14.28
N ASN A 47 2.35 -9.27 -15.35
CA ASN A 47 2.87 -8.88 -16.66
C ASN A 47 3.04 -7.34 -16.81
N ALA A 48 2.76 -6.57 -15.76
CA ALA A 48 2.97 -5.12 -15.81
C ALA A 48 4.47 -4.79 -15.83
N ALA A 49 4.84 -3.73 -16.55
CA ALA A 49 6.22 -3.24 -16.61
C ALA A 49 6.73 -2.84 -15.22
N ASN A 50 5.88 -2.22 -14.40
CA ASN A 50 6.21 -1.85 -13.03
C ASN A 50 4.98 -1.92 -12.11
N ALA A 51 5.23 -1.91 -10.80
CA ALA A 51 4.22 -1.76 -9.76
C ALA A 51 4.79 -0.87 -8.66
N THR A 52 3.96 -0.04 -8.05
CA THR A 52 4.33 0.75 -6.88
C THR A 52 3.28 0.56 -5.79
N LEU A 53 3.75 0.24 -4.59
CA LEU A 53 2.99 0.26 -3.35
C LEU A 53 3.55 1.39 -2.48
N VAL A 54 2.68 2.30 -2.07
CA VAL A 54 3.00 3.35 -1.10
C VAL A 54 2.17 3.09 0.15
N LEU A 55 2.86 3.00 1.29
CA LEU A 55 2.24 2.92 2.61
C LEU A 55 2.38 4.27 3.29
N PHE A 56 1.30 4.76 3.88
CA PHE A 56 1.24 6.05 4.58
C PHE A 56 0.91 5.84 6.04
N SER A 57 1.54 6.63 6.91
CA SER A 57 1.42 6.45 8.35
C SER A 57 0.15 7.06 8.95
N GLN A 58 -0.63 7.77 8.14
CA GLN A 58 -1.89 8.38 8.51
C GLN A 58 -2.93 8.14 7.41
N ALA A 59 -4.21 8.31 7.74
CA ALA A 59 -5.28 8.31 6.77
C ALA A 59 -5.12 9.44 5.73
N ASN A 60 -5.92 9.43 4.66
CA ASN A 60 -5.92 10.46 3.62
C ASN A 60 -4.59 10.66 2.90
N TYR A 61 -3.76 9.61 2.82
CA TYR A 61 -2.44 9.63 2.19
C TYR A 61 -1.47 10.61 2.87
N GLN A 62 -1.61 10.78 4.19
CA GLN A 62 -0.82 11.72 4.98
C GLN A 62 0.29 11.04 5.79
N GLY A 63 1.09 11.87 6.46
CA GLY A 63 2.15 11.42 7.35
C GLY A 63 3.40 10.95 6.60
N SER A 64 4.23 10.18 7.30
CA SER A 64 5.40 9.56 6.72
C SER A 64 4.99 8.44 5.74
N PHE A 65 5.81 8.20 4.71
CA PHE A 65 5.52 7.15 3.74
C PHE A 65 6.71 6.25 3.44
N ARG A 66 6.40 5.03 2.99
CA ARG A 66 7.35 4.05 2.45
C ARG A 66 6.92 3.61 1.07
N VAL A 67 7.87 3.50 0.16
CA VAL A 67 7.63 3.14 -1.25
C VAL A 67 8.31 1.82 -1.56
N PHE A 68 7.53 0.90 -2.14
CA PHE A 68 8.01 -0.40 -2.60
C PHE A 68 7.65 -0.57 -4.06
N ARG A 69 8.61 -1.05 -4.86
CA ARG A 69 8.48 -1.11 -6.32
C ARG A 69 8.77 -2.50 -6.86
N GLY A 70 8.11 -2.86 -7.96
CA GLY A 70 8.32 -4.12 -8.66
C GLY A 70 7.69 -5.33 -7.96
N ASN A 71 8.38 -6.48 -8.00
CA ASN A 71 8.00 -7.65 -7.24
C ASN A 71 8.73 -7.59 -5.90
N THR A 72 7.99 -7.58 -4.80
CA THR A 72 8.57 -7.40 -3.47
C THR A 72 7.85 -8.30 -2.47
N ALA A 73 8.61 -8.91 -1.57
CA ALA A 73 8.07 -9.63 -0.43
C ALA A 73 8.76 -9.10 0.82
N ILE A 74 8.03 -8.32 1.62
CA ILE A 74 8.54 -7.78 2.88
C ILE A 74 7.98 -8.63 4.01
N ALA A 75 8.82 -9.47 4.60
CA ALA A 75 8.45 -10.36 5.69
C ALA A 75 8.29 -9.63 7.03
N ASN A 76 8.91 -8.46 7.21
CA ASN A 76 8.84 -7.70 8.45
C ASN A 76 9.00 -6.19 8.17
N LEU A 77 7.94 -5.41 8.41
CA LEU A 77 7.96 -3.95 8.24
C LEU A 77 8.74 -3.22 9.34
N SER A 78 9.10 -3.89 10.44
CA SER A 78 10.02 -3.31 11.43
C SER A 78 11.38 -2.96 10.82
N ASN A 79 11.83 -3.71 9.81
CA ASN A 79 13.07 -3.42 9.08
C ASN A 79 13.05 -2.05 8.36
N PHE A 80 11.86 -1.44 8.22
CA PHE A 80 11.63 -0.15 7.59
C PHE A 80 11.11 0.92 8.57
N ASN A 81 11.09 0.61 9.88
CA ASN A 81 10.46 1.42 10.93
C ASN A 81 8.98 1.75 10.63
N PHE A 82 8.25 0.80 10.03
CA PHE A 82 6.88 0.99 9.53
C PHE A 82 5.90 -0.12 9.93
N ASN A 83 6.29 -0.98 10.88
CA ASN A 83 5.41 -2.03 11.40
C ASN A 83 4.22 -1.40 12.12
N ASN A 84 3.00 -1.90 11.87
CA ASN A 84 1.79 -1.45 12.57
C ASN A 84 1.55 0.07 12.48
N ARG A 85 1.96 0.69 11.36
CA ARG A 85 1.82 2.13 11.15
C ARG A 85 0.97 2.49 9.94
N THR A 86 0.54 1.53 9.14
CA THR A 86 -0.14 1.85 7.87
C THR A 86 -1.60 2.20 8.12
N SER A 87 -1.98 3.44 7.83
CA SER A 87 -3.37 3.92 7.93
C SER A 87 -3.99 4.32 6.60
N SER A 88 -3.19 4.46 5.54
CA SER A 88 -3.67 4.51 4.16
C SER A 88 -2.63 3.95 3.20
N LEU A 89 -3.05 3.53 2.01
CA LEU A 89 -2.13 2.99 1.00
C LEU A 89 -2.56 3.29 -0.43
N ILE A 90 -1.59 3.23 -1.32
CA ILE A 90 -1.78 3.29 -2.77
C ILE A 90 -1.02 2.14 -3.41
N PHE A 91 -1.72 1.32 -4.17
CA PHE A 91 -1.16 0.30 -5.02
C PHE A 91 -1.52 0.59 -6.49
N ILE A 92 -0.52 0.63 -7.36
CA ILE A 92 -0.75 0.90 -8.78
C ILE A 92 0.28 0.19 -9.67
N LEU A 93 -0.10 -0.19 -10.90
CA LEU A 93 0.76 -0.87 -11.87
C LEU A 93 1.53 0.08 -12.79
N ARG A 94 2.09 1.15 -12.21
CA ARG A 94 3.04 2.05 -12.86
C ARG A 94 3.98 2.62 -11.82
N ASN A 95 5.07 3.25 -12.28
CA ASN A 95 5.95 3.96 -11.37
C ASN A 95 5.25 5.20 -10.82
N LEU A 96 5.28 5.37 -9.49
CA LEU A 96 4.89 6.60 -8.82
C LEU A 96 6.16 7.23 -8.24
N THR A 97 6.46 8.46 -8.67
CA THR A 97 7.65 9.19 -8.20
C THR A 97 7.38 9.85 -6.85
N ASP A 98 8.44 10.15 -6.12
CA ASP A 98 8.32 10.80 -4.81
C ASP A 98 7.68 12.20 -4.92
N ALA A 99 7.91 12.91 -6.03
CA ALA A 99 7.22 14.18 -6.32
C ALA A 99 5.71 13.98 -6.52
N GLN A 100 5.30 12.93 -7.23
CA GLN A 100 3.88 12.59 -7.40
C GLN A 100 3.25 12.16 -6.07
N ILE A 101 3.98 11.43 -5.23
CA ILE A 101 3.53 11.05 -3.88
C ILE A 101 3.31 12.30 -3.04
N ARG A 102 4.27 13.24 -3.01
CA ARG A 102 4.11 14.51 -2.29
C ARG A 102 2.93 15.34 -2.80
N ASN A 103 2.68 15.34 -4.12
CA ASN A 103 1.50 15.99 -4.68
C ASN A 103 0.19 15.33 -4.19
N ILE A 104 0.16 14.00 -4.12
CA ILE A 104 -0.97 13.24 -3.54
C ILE A 104 -1.17 13.62 -2.07
N GLN A 105 -0.10 13.76 -1.28
CA GLN A 105 -0.21 14.21 0.12
C GLN A 105 -0.78 15.62 0.18
N SER A 106 -0.24 16.56 -0.60
CA SER A 106 -0.69 17.96 -0.62
C SER A 106 -2.19 18.10 -0.98
N ASN A 107 -2.68 17.26 -1.89
CA ASN A 107 -4.06 17.33 -2.36
C ASN A 107 -5.00 16.33 -1.67
N ALA A 108 -4.49 15.43 -0.82
CA ALA A 108 -5.20 14.30 -0.23
C ALA A 108 -6.06 13.51 -1.24
N ARG A 109 -5.57 13.35 -2.49
CA ARG A 109 -6.32 12.76 -3.61
C ARG A 109 -5.59 11.55 -4.18
N ALA A 110 -6.31 10.44 -4.33
CA ALA A 110 -5.78 9.24 -4.97
C ALA A 110 -5.38 9.53 -6.44
N PRO A 111 -4.41 8.77 -6.99
CA PRO A 111 -4.12 8.79 -8.42
C PRO A 111 -5.38 8.58 -9.27
N ARG A 112 -5.41 9.21 -10.45
CA ARG A 112 -6.50 8.97 -11.41
C ARG A 112 -6.43 7.55 -11.99
N GLY A 113 -7.58 7.01 -12.37
CA GLY A 113 -7.70 5.73 -13.08
C GLY A 113 -7.54 4.48 -12.21
N ILE A 114 -7.71 4.61 -10.89
CA ILE A 114 -7.72 3.49 -9.95
C ILE A 114 -8.95 3.55 -9.05
N ALA A 115 -9.33 2.40 -8.49
CA ALA A 115 -10.39 2.34 -7.49
C ALA A 115 -9.92 2.98 -6.18
N GLU A 116 -10.83 3.65 -5.48
CA GLU A 116 -10.57 4.27 -4.17
C GLU A 116 -11.58 3.76 -3.14
N ILE A 117 -11.10 3.27 -2.00
CA ILE A 117 -11.91 2.95 -0.82
C ILE A 117 -11.75 4.10 0.19
N ARG A 118 -12.87 4.67 0.65
CA ARG A 118 -12.90 5.90 1.45
C ARG A 118 -13.31 5.74 2.92
N ARG A 119 -14.10 4.74 3.27
CA ARG A 119 -14.72 4.56 4.58
C ARG A 119 -14.44 3.19 5.12
#